data_AF-A0A9E2ULU3-F1
#
_entry.id   AF-A0A9E2ULU3-F1
#
_cell.length_a   1.000
_cell.length_b   1.000
_cell.length_c   1.000
_cell.angle_alpha   90.00
_cell.angle_beta   90.00
_cell.angle_gamma   90.00
#
_symmetry.space_group_name_H-M   'P 1'
#
loop_
_entity.id
_entity.type
_entity.pdbx_description
1 polymer ?
#
loop_
_entity_poly.entity_id
_entity_poly.type
_entity_poly.pdbx_seq_one_letter_code
_entity_poly.pdbx_strand_id
1 'polypeptide(L)'
;AWIDAYASGINHVLENAPLPHEFALFDLKREPWQAADILTLGRLLSFDNTWLVWRGLLQSYDLPGWQELWAKLITHGGRQPTSEDEAIAAAALAAVNNRSGSNALAISASRAGRSWLVGDPHLGLSLPCIWLIAGYRTPQRAAVGFTIPGAPFLGMGRSERIAWSGTSLHAHASELLDISQLDETQLTTRQETIRVRWGRPRQVAVRSCEHGPIISDSALFKNGRRLAMRWMGHRPSDEITAMLRLSAAETWSGFKSALKSFAVPGLNMLYADTGGHIGHALAAWVPNHAPVDDLIVPSTKTWTDILHADRLPSWCDPPSGVLASANDRPSHDSAEFMIGRFFSPPGRADRLSTLVEQAAAVDAAMLGRLQQDVKSQTSHTTAQRLAQAAREERRLPARSVELLQMLESWDGHYDVTSRGASLYELLLHDVTSRFYPRGTLAAYRATWAMRDLICADLQAAPSHQVAPLVRASLKRLARRGAIPAWGELHRLRLEHSLGSLPGGKRYRFFDLPVGGTSDTVMKTSNVLAKGRHAVRFGSNARQVCDMADPDENHFVLLGGQDGWFGSTTFLDQVSLWREGRYIRLPLRPEAVRAAFPHVVQMMPARR
;
A
#
# COMPACT_ATOMS: atom_id res chain seq x y z
N ALA A 1 -5.32 17.32 -25.36
CA ALA A 1 -4.73 16.49 -26.43
C ALA A 1 -4.43 15.05 -25.99
N TRP A 2 -3.49 14.82 -25.08
CA TRP A 2 -3.08 13.46 -24.65
C TRP A 2 -4.23 12.66 -24.02
N ILE A 3 -4.93 13.27 -23.06
CA ILE A 3 -6.10 12.68 -22.38
C ILE A 3 -7.21 12.35 -23.40
N ASP A 4 -7.49 13.24 -24.35
CA ASP A 4 -8.52 13.02 -25.37
C ASP A 4 -8.16 11.87 -26.32
N ALA A 5 -6.87 11.71 -26.66
CA ALA A 5 -6.39 10.58 -27.46
C ALA A 5 -6.51 9.25 -26.70
N TYR A 6 -6.24 9.25 -25.39
CA TYR A 6 -6.44 8.07 -24.54
C TYR A 6 -7.93 7.69 -24.42
N ALA A 7 -8.81 8.67 -24.19
CA ALA A 7 -10.26 8.49 -24.22
C ALA A 7 -10.75 7.97 -25.59
N SER A 8 -10.22 8.52 -26.69
CA SER A 8 -10.52 8.06 -28.06
C SER A 8 -10.16 6.58 -28.25
N GLY A 9 -9.03 6.13 -27.69
CA GLY A 9 -8.61 4.73 -27.72
C GLY A 9 -9.55 3.80 -26.94
N ILE A 10 -9.98 4.22 -25.74
CA ILE A 10 -10.99 3.48 -24.95
C ILE A 10 -12.30 3.38 -25.73
N ASN A 11 -12.79 4.49 -26.28
CA ASN A 11 -14.06 4.53 -27.02
C ASN A 11 -14.01 3.67 -28.28
N HIS A 12 -12.89 3.67 -29.01
CA HIS A 12 -12.71 2.79 -30.16
C HIS A 12 -12.83 1.30 -29.77
N VAL A 13 -12.23 0.87 -28.65
CA VAL A 13 -12.38 -0.51 -28.15
C VAL A 13 -13.81 -0.77 -27.67
N LEU A 14 -14.42 0.17 -26.95
CA LEU A 14 -15.80 0.07 -26.45
C LEU A 14 -16.82 -0.11 -27.58
N GLU A 15 -16.59 0.51 -28.73
CA GLU A 15 -17.42 0.39 -29.93
C GLU A 15 -17.17 -0.92 -30.70
N ASN A 16 -15.91 -1.31 -30.89
CA ASN A 16 -15.51 -2.31 -31.90
C ASN A 16 -15.14 -3.69 -31.32
N ALA A 17 -14.94 -3.82 -30.01
CA ALA A 17 -14.60 -5.09 -29.36
C ALA A 17 -15.81 -5.74 -28.63
N PRO A 18 -15.73 -7.05 -28.35
CA PRO A 18 -16.58 -7.69 -27.35
C PRO A 18 -16.48 -6.94 -26.00
N LEU A 19 -17.59 -6.85 -25.27
CA LEU A 19 -17.63 -6.22 -23.95
C LEU A 19 -17.30 -7.22 -22.83
N PRO A 20 -16.60 -6.82 -21.76
CA PRO A 20 -16.36 -7.65 -20.58
C PRO A 20 -17.65 -8.27 -20.02
N HIS A 21 -17.54 -9.44 -19.39
CA HIS A 21 -18.68 -10.22 -18.91
C HIS A 21 -19.60 -9.45 -17.96
N GLU A 22 -19.05 -8.47 -17.24
CA GLU A 22 -19.75 -7.53 -16.36
C GLU A 22 -20.84 -6.75 -17.10
N PHE A 23 -20.62 -6.38 -18.37
CA PHE A 23 -21.62 -5.65 -19.16
C PHE A 23 -22.87 -6.49 -19.38
N ALA A 24 -22.72 -7.77 -19.70
CA ALA A 24 -23.86 -8.69 -19.84
C ALA A 24 -24.47 -9.04 -18.47
N LEU A 25 -23.64 -9.35 -17.46
CA LEU A 25 -24.09 -9.76 -16.13
C LEU A 25 -24.91 -8.68 -15.41
N PHE A 26 -24.52 -7.42 -15.58
CA PHE A 26 -25.19 -6.30 -14.93
C PHE A 26 -26.14 -5.54 -15.86
N ASP A 27 -26.20 -5.81 -17.17
CA ASP A 27 -26.89 -4.96 -18.17
C ASP A 27 -26.31 -3.53 -18.19
N LEU A 28 -24.98 -3.40 -18.36
CA LEU A 28 -24.32 -2.09 -18.54
C LEU A 28 -24.44 -1.64 -20.00
N LYS A 29 -24.66 -0.34 -20.19
CA LYS A 29 -24.66 0.29 -21.51
C LYS A 29 -23.25 0.73 -21.88
N ARG A 30 -22.99 0.85 -23.18
CA ARG A 30 -21.79 1.51 -23.69
C ARG A 30 -21.94 3.01 -23.46
N GLU A 31 -21.08 3.57 -22.61
CA GLU A 31 -21.01 5.00 -22.32
C GLU A 31 -19.63 5.52 -22.76
N PRO A 32 -19.55 6.41 -23.78
CA PRO A 32 -18.27 6.93 -24.24
C PRO A 32 -17.56 7.75 -23.17
N TRP A 33 -16.29 7.40 -22.93
CA TRP A 33 -15.40 8.09 -22.00
C TRP A 33 -15.06 9.49 -22.52
N GLN A 34 -15.04 10.44 -21.60
CA GLN A 34 -14.62 11.81 -21.78
C GLN A 34 -13.33 12.08 -21.00
N ALA A 35 -12.67 13.21 -21.28
CA ALA A 35 -11.53 13.65 -20.48
C ALA A 35 -11.89 13.85 -18.99
N ALA A 36 -13.14 14.22 -18.70
CA ALA A 36 -13.67 14.35 -17.35
C ALA A 36 -13.65 13.02 -16.57
N ASP A 37 -13.89 11.87 -17.22
CA ASP A 37 -13.90 10.56 -16.56
C ASP A 37 -12.49 10.14 -16.15
N ILE A 38 -11.50 10.41 -17.00
CA ILE A 38 -10.08 10.15 -16.72
C ILE A 38 -9.59 11.02 -15.56
N LEU A 39 -9.97 12.31 -15.53
CA LEU A 39 -9.64 13.22 -14.43
C LEU A 39 -10.34 12.83 -13.12
N THR A 40 -11.62 12.44 -13.19
CA THR A 40 -12.41 11.93 -12.06
C THR A 40 -11.78 10.67 -11.48
N LEU A 41 -11.44 9.69 -12.33
CA LEU A 41 -10.75 8.48 -11.92
C LEU A 41 -9.39 8.78 -11.29
N GLY A 42 -8.61 9.69 -11.90
CA GLY A 42 -7.36 10.18 -11.32
C GLY A 42 -7.57 10.69 -9.90
N ARG A 43 -8.58 11.53 -9.66
CA ARG A 43 -8.86 12.08 -8.31
C ARG A 43 -9.40 11.03 -7.33
N LEU A 44 -10.14 10.02 -7.79
CA LEU A 44 -10.54 8.86 -6.98
C LEU A 44 -9.33 8.00 -6.57
N LEU A 45 -8.38 7.78 -7.47
CA LEU A 45 -7.11 7.06 -7.19
C LEU A 45 -6.18 7.84 -6.24
N SER A 46 -6.42 9.15 -6.06
CA SER A 46 -5.68 10.03 -5.16
C SER A 46 -6.23 10.12 -3.73
N PHE A 47 -7.18 9.26 -3.36
CA PHE A 47 -7.72 9.16 -2.00
C PHE A 47 -6.61 9.14 -0.93
N ASP A 48 -6.80 9.95 0.13
CA ASP A 48 -5.87 10.01 1.25
C ASP A 48 -6.20 8.94 2.29
N ASN A 49 -5.33 7.94 2.37
CA ASN A 49 -5.51 6.75 3.20
C ASN A 49 -5.48 7.06 4.70
N THR A 50 -5.02 8.25 5.12
CA THR A 50 -5.10 8.69 6.52
C THR A 50 -6.55 8.79 7.02
N TRP A 51 -7.53 9.01 6.13
CA TRP A 51 -8.95 9.08 6.53
C TRP A 51 -9.46 7.76 7.15
N LEU A 52 -8.89 6.61 6.74
CA LEU A 52 -9.23 5.31 7.33
C LEU A 52 -8.65 5.15 8.74
N VAL A 53 -7.48 5.74 8.99
CA VAL A 53 -6.86 5.85 10.33
C VAL A 53 -7.74 6.71 11.23
N TRP A 54 -8.14 7.89 10.73
CA TRP A 54 -8.97 8.82 11.50
C TRP A 54 -10.32 8.21 11.87
N ARG A 55 -10.99 7.51 10.93
CA ARG A 55 -12.22 6.74 11.21
C ARG A 55 -12.05 5.80 12.40
N GLY A 56 -10.92 5.11 12.51
CA GLY A 56 -10.63 4.21 13.63
C GLY A 56 -10.29 4.96 14.92
N LEU A 57 -9.45 6.01 14.83
CA LEU A 57 -9.02 6.79 15.98
C LEU A 57 -10.14 7.65 16.60
N LEU A 58 -11.09 8.14 15.81
CA LEU A 58 -12.26 8.88 16.30
C LEU A 58 -13.13 8.08 17.29
N GLN A 59 -13.09 6.76 17.22
CA GLN A 59 -13.76 5.88 18.19
C GLN A 59 -13.04 5.80 19.55
N SER A 60 -11.78 6.25 19.60
CA SER A 60 -10.92 6.25 20.78
C SER A 60 -10.61 7.66 21.31
N TYR A 61 -11.01 8.71 20.57
CA TYR A 61 -10.63 10.11 20.79
C TYR A 61 -11.11 10.65 22.16
N ASP A 62 -12.31 10.26 22.59
CA ASP A 62 -12.89 10.69 23.87
C ASP A 62 -12.63 9.70 25.03
N LEU A 63 -11.67 8.77 24.88
CA LEU A 63 -11.29 7.86 25.96
C LEU A 63 -10.35 8.54 26.98
N PRO A 64 -10.46 8.21 28.28
CA PRO A 64 -9.44 8.59 29.27
C PRO A 64 -8.06 8.10 28.84
N GLY A 65 -7.06 8.99 28.92
CA GLY A 65 -5.70 8.71 28.45
C GLY A 65 -5.48 8.90 26.94
N TRP A 66 -6.38 9.59 26.23
CA TRP A 66 -6.21 9.89 24.80
C TRP A 66 -4.90 10.61 24.49
N GLN A 67 -4.47 11.57 25.32
CA GLN A 67 -3.28 12.38 25.01
C GLN A 67 -1.98 11.56 25.09
N GLU A 68 -1.84 10.69 26.08
CA GLU A 68 -0.71 9.76 26.20
C GLU A 68 -0.73 8.72 25.07
N LEU A 69 -1.92 8.23 24.70
CA LEU A 69 -2.10 7.33 23.56
C LEU A 69 -1.76 8.02 22.24
N TRP A 70 -2.21 9.27 22.04
CA TRP A 70 -1.96 10.09 20.86
C TRP A 70 -0.47 10.33 20.65
N ALA A 71 0.21 10.85 21.68
CA ALA A 71 1.66 11.08 21.68
C ALA A 71 2.43 9.82 21.28
N LYS A 72 2.01 8.65 21.79
CA LYS A 72 2.58 7.35 21.42
C LYS A 72 2.34 6.97 19.96
N LEU A 73 1.12 7.15 19.45
CA LEU A 73 0.72 6.83 18.08
C LEU A 73 1.45 7.68 17.03
N ILE A 74 1.67 8.97 17.29
CA ILE A 74 2.41 9.87 16.38
C ILE A 74 3.93 9.67 16.46
N THR A 75 4.44 9.19 17.59
CA THR A 75 5.86 8.83 17.77
C THR A 75 6.21 7.52 17.07
N HIS A 76 5.36 6.49 17.20
CA HIS A 76 5.62 5.14 16.64
C HIS A 76 5.12 4.94 15.20
N GLY A 77 4.62 5.99 14.55
CA GLY A 77 4.09 5.92 13.19
C GLY A 77 2.81 5.10 13.09
N GLY A 78 1.64 5.73 13.28
CA GLY A 78 0.33 5.14 12.97
C GLY A 78 0.16 4.83 11.45
N ARG A 79 -0.78 3.95 11.03
CA ARG A 79 -0.58 3.05 9.86
C ARG A 79 -2.00 2.47 9.32
N GLN A 80 -2.28 1.19 8.95
CA GLN A 80 -3.52 0.42 8.50
C GLN A 80 -4.89 0.79 9.09
N PRO A 81 -5.94 0.42 8.33
CA PRO A 81 -7.08 -0.37 8.81
C PRO A 81 -6.97 -1.90 8.56
N THR A 82 -7.06 -2.74 9.61
CA THR A 82 -7.31 -4.19 9.42
C THR A 82 -8.79 -4.46 9.17
N SER A 83 -9.17 -4.84 7.95
CA SER A 83 -10.59 -5.03 7.57
C SER A 83 -11.12 -6.45 7.85
N GLU A 84 -11.96 -6.59 8.88
CA GLU A 84 -13.08 -7.55 8.88
C GLU A 84 -14.38 -6.81 9.29
N ASP A 85 -15.46 -7.17 8.59
CA ASP A 85 -16.89 -6.84 8.76
C ASP A 85 -17.45 -5.43 8.41
N GLU A 86 -18.36 -5.47 7.41
CA GLU A 86 -19.47 -4.57 7.03
C GLU A 86 -19.19 -3.09 6.63
N ALA A 87 -19.79 -2.52 5.57
CA ALA A 87 -20.79 -3.00 4.61
C ALA A 87 -20.50 -2.48 3.17
N ILE A 88 -21.20 -3.05 2.18
CA ILE A 88 -21.11 -2.90 0.70
C ILE A 88 -20.53 -1.58 0.14
N ALA A 89 -20.85 -0.41 0.69
CA ALA A 89 -20.26 0.87 0.24
C ALA A 89 -18.73 0.97 0.49
N ALA A 90 -18.26 0.46 1.64
CA ALA A 90 -16.84 0.34 1.93
C ALA A 90 -16.17 -0.70 1.02
N ALA A 91 -16.90 -1.74 0.59
CA ALA A 91 -16.39 -2.74 -0.35
C ALA A 91 -16.18 -2.15 -1.76
N ALA A 92 -17.08 -1.29 -2.24
CA ALA A 92 -16.89 -0.59 -3.52
C ALA A 92 -15.69 0.37 -3.48
N LEU A 93 -15.51 1.13 -2.39
CA LEU A 93 -14.37 2.02 -2.23
C LEU A 93 -13.05 1.26 -2.02
N ALA A 94 -13.06 0.15 -1.27
CA ALA A 94 -11.89 -0.68 -1.01
C ALA A 94 -11.49 -1.60 -2.18
N ALA A 95 -12.43 -2.03 -3.02
CA ALA A 95 -12.16 -2.81 -4.22
C ALA A 95 -11.43 -2.02 -5.31
N VAL A 96 -11.52 -0.68 -5.27
CA VAL A 96 -10.81 0.21 -6.20
C VAL A 96 -9.59 0.87 -5.55
N ASN A 97 -9.69 1.31 -4.28
CA ASN A 97 -8.76 2.29 -3.71
C ASN A 97 -8.14 1.94 -2.35
N ASN A 98 -8.00 0.66 -1.98
CA ASN A 98 -7.26 0.30 -0.76
C ASN A 98 -5.73 0.40 -0.97
N ARG A 99 -5.19 1.63 -0.99
CA ARG A 99 -3.74 1.89 -0.93
C ARG A 99 -3.29 1.89 0.52
N SER A 100 -2.21 1.17 0.81
CA SER A 100 -1.12 1.65 1.69
C SER A 100 -0.12 0.52 1.97
N GLY A 101 0.95 0.55 1.21
CA GLY A 101 1.96 -0.50 1.23
C GLY A 101 2.68 -0.51 -0.10
N SER A 102 3.98 -0.43 -0.06
CA SER A 102 4.86 -0.72 -1.19
C SER A 102 6.25 -1.01 -0.63
N ASN A 103 7.10 -1.63 -1.43
CA ASN A 103 8.54 -1.44 -1.31
C ASN A 103 9.04 -0.72 -2.57
N ALA A 104 10.01 0.17 -2.41
CA ALA A 104 10.82 0.71 -3.49
C ALA A 104 12.29 0.73 -3.03
N LEU A 105 13.20 0.46 -3.95
CA LEU A 105 14.64 0.37 -3.66
C LEU A 105 15.41 0.85 -4.90
N ALA A 106 16.34 1.77 -4.70
CA ALA A 106 17.27 2.26 -5.70
C ALA A 106 18.70 2.00 -5.22
N ILE A 107 19.54 1.46 -6.08
CA ILE A 107 20.93 1.09 -5.79
C ILE A 107 21.81 1.78 -6.83
N SER A 108 22.86 2.46 -6.37
CA SER A 108 23.80 3.22 -7.21
C SER A 108 24.82 2.32 -7.91
N ALA A 109 25.43 2.83 -8.97
CA ALA A 109 26.56 2.14 -9.62
C ALA A 109 27.79 2.03 -8.70
N SER A 110 27.99 2.94 -7.74
CA SER A 110 29.09 2.83 -6.76
C SER A 110 28.88 1.68 -5.77
N ARG A 111 27.63 1.25 -5.54
CA ARG A 111 27.31 0.08 -4.69
C ARG A 111 27.29 -1.24 -5.46
N ALA A 112 26.81 -1.25 -6.71
CA ALA A 112 26.48 -2.48 -7.45
C ALA A 112 27.19 -2.61 -8.82
N GLY A 113 28.13 -1.73 -9.17
CA GLY A 113 28.78 -1.66 -10.48
C GLY A 113 27.88 -1.13 -11.61
N ARG A 114 26.56 -1.12 -11.39
CA ARG A 114 25.52 -0.50 -12.22
C ARG A 114 24.35 -0.10 -11.33
N SER A 115 23.57 0.88 -11.75
CA SER A 115 22.39 1.33 -11.02
C SER A 115 21.19 0.41 -11.24
N TRP A 116 20.41 0.20 -10.18
CA TRP A 116 19.21 -0.63 -10.19
C TRP A 116 18.02 0.13 -9.61
N LEU A 117 16.83 -0.14 -10.13
CA LEU A 117 15.57 0.26 -9.51
C LEU A 117 14.63 -0.95 -9.35
N VAL A 118 14.08 -1.09 -8.15
CA VAL A 118 13.16 -2.15 -7.75
C VAL A 118 11.86 -1.53 -7.21
N GLY A 119 10.73 -2.11 -7.60
CA GLY A 119 9.39 -1.68 -7.16
C GLY A 119 8.49 -2.86 -6.83
N ASP A 120 7.67 -2.72 -5.81
CA ASP A 120 6.74 -3.75 -5.32
C ASP A 120 5.52 -3.07 -4.66
N PRO A 121 4.52 -2.62 -5.43
CA PRO A 121 3.29 -2.04 -4.90
C PRO A 121 2.46 -3.07 -4.13
N HIS A 122 1.98 -2.69 -2.94
CA HIS A 122 1.11 -3.53 -2.11
C HIS A 122 -0.29 -2.92 -1.96
N LEU A 123 -1.31 -3.64 -2.41
CA LEU A 123 -2.70 -3.19 -2.49
C LEU A 123 -3.65 -4.32 -2.08
N GLY A 124 -4.96 -4.06 -2.10
CA GLY A 124 -5.98 -5.10 -1.97
C GLY A 124 -5.83 -6.19 -3.05
N LEU A 125 -5.73 -7.45 -2.64
CA LEU A 125 -5.53 -8.58 -3.56
C LEU A 125 -6.88 -8.98 -4.14
N SER A 126 -7.04 -8.80 -5.45
CA SER A 126 -8.21 -9.22 -6.22
C SER A 126 -7.80 -9.58 -7.65
N LEU A 127 -8.72 -10.19 -8.39
CA LEU A 127 -8.59 -10.42 -9.84
C LEU A 127 -9.66 -9.57 -10.58
N PRO A 128 -9.34 -8.95 -11.73
CA PRO A 128 -8.01 -8.80 -12.32
C PRO A 128 -7.03 -8.03 -11.41
N CYS A 129 -5.74 -8.09 -11.71
CA CYS A 129 -4.78 -7.22 -11.04
C CYS A 129 -5.11 -5.75 -11.37
N ILE A 130 -4.99 -4.85 -10.39
CA ILE A 130 -5.16 -3.40 -10.60
C ILE A 130 -4.05 -2.78 -11.47
N TRP A 131 -2.92 -3.48 -11.61
CA TRP A 131 -1.83 -3.09 -12.49
C TRP A 131 -1.87 -3.87 -13.80
N LEU A 132 -1.56 -3.17 -14.90
CA LEU A 132 -1.23 -3.75 -16.19
C LEU A 132 0.25 -3.46 -16.49
N ILE A 133 0.96 -4.44 -17.04
CA ILE A 133 2.25 -4.23 -17.68
C ILE A 133 2.00 -3.60 -19.05
N ALA A 134 2.56 -2.42 -19.28
CA ALA A 134 2.41 -1.69 -20.53
C ALA A 134 3.73 -1.04 -20.96
N GLY A 135 3.87 -0.82 -22.27
CA GLY A 135 4.96 -0.05 -22.84
C GLY A 135 4.45 0.82 -23.98
N TYR A 136 5.15 1.93 -24.24
CA TYR A 136 4.86 2.80 -25.37
C TYR A 136 6.16 3.28 -26.02
N ARG A 137 6.10 3.59 -27.32
CA ARG A 137 7.18 4.23 -28.08
C ARG A 137 6.60 5.30 -28.99
N THR A 138 7.24 6.47 -28.99
CA THR A 138 7.06 7.54 -29.98
C THR A 138 8.41 7.80 -30.66
N PRO A 139 8.51 8.64 -31.70
CA PRO A 139 9.79 8.97 -32.31
C PRO A 139 10.81 9.64 -31.37
N GLN A 140 10.36 10.17 -30.22
CA GLN A 140 11.19 10.93 -29.27
C GLN A 140 11.49 10.19 -27.95
N ARG A 141 10.81 9.07 -27.67
CA ARG A 141 10.90 8.38 -26.37
C ARG A 141 10.28 6.99 -26.40
N ALA A 142 10.80 6.09 -25.58
CA ALA A 142 10.11 4.87 -25.16
C ALA A 142 10.12 4.70 -23.64
N ALA A 143 9.09 4.01 -23.14
CA ALA A 143 9.01 3.61 -21.74
C ALA A 143 8.24 2.29 -21.58
N VAL A 144 8.57 1.55 -20.51
CA VAL A 144 7.92 0.30 -20.09
C VAL A 144 7.68 0.32 -18.58
N GLY A 145 6.59 -0.28 -18.11
CA GLY A 145 6.25 -0.24 -16.69
C GLY A 145 4.85 -0.73 -16.34
N PHE A 146 4.40 -0.33 -15.16
CA PHE A 146 3.05 -0.56 -14.68
C PHE A 146 2.16 0.67 -14.90
N THR A 147 0.95 0.42 -15.40
CA THR A 147 -0.15 1.39 -15.44
C THR A 147 -1.38 0.84 -14.71
N ILE A 148 -2.31 1.72 -14.34
CA ILE A 148 -3.62 1.36 -13.80
C ILE A 148 -4.64 1.58 -14.92
N PRO A 149 -5.59 0.67 -15.17
CA PRO A 149 -6.65 0.90 -16.16
C PRO A 149 -7.33 2.27 -15.99
N GLY A 150 -7.37 3.06 -17.07
CA GLY A 150 -7.90 4.42 -17.06
C GLY A 150 -6.90 5.53 -16.68
N ALA A 151 -5.70 5.20 -16.17
CA ALA A 151 -4.63 6.17 -15.95
C ALA A 151 -3.76 6.32 -17.22
N PRO A 152 -3.64 7.52 -17.82
CA PRO A 152 -2.99 7.70 -19.12
C PRO A 152 -1.46 7.84 -19.01
N PHE A 153 -0.82 7.15 -18.06
CA PHE A 153 0.63 7.20 -17.81
C PHE A 153 1.13 5.92 -17.11
N LEU A 154 2.45 5.73 -17.06
CA LEU A 154 3.10 4.66 -16.29
C LEU A 154 3.38 5.16 -14.86
N GLY A 155 2.76 4.52 -13.86
CA GLY A 155 2.90 4.89 -12.45
C GLY A 155 4.25 4.50 -11.85
N MET A 156 4.78 3.36 -12.29
CA MET A 156 6.13 2.87 -12.01
C MET A 156 6.69 2.31 -13.32
N GLY A 157 7.98 2.43 -13.57
CA GLY A 157 8.54 2.00 -14.86
C GLY A 157 9.93 2.51 -15.13
N ARG A 158 10.27 2.53 -16.42
CA ARG A 158 11.54 2.98 -16.96
C ARG A 158 11.36 3.62 -18.33
N SER A 159 12.14 4.66 -18.60
CA SER A 159 12.42 5.22 -19.93
C SER A 159 13.86 4.91 -20.37
N GLU A 160 14.22 5.32 -21.58
CA GLU A 160 15.59 5.14 -22.13
C GLU A 160 16.70 5.77 -21.25
N ARG A 161 16.37 6.73 -20.38
CA ARG A 161 17.32 7.46 -19.52
C ARG A 161 17.23 7.14 -18.03
N ILE A 162 16.02 6.91 -17.51
CA ILE A 162 15.75 6.82 -16.06
C ILE A 162 14.74 5.72 -15.73
N ALA A 163 14.75 5.23 -14.49
CA ALA A 163 13.68 4.40 -13.95
C ALA A 163 13.12 5.00 -12.66
N TRP A 164 11.84 4.76 -12.40
CA TRP A 164 11.12 5.26 -11.24
C TRP A 164 10.18 4.22 -10.64
N SER A 165 10.10 4.25 -9.32
CA SER A 165 9.16 3.50 -8.50
C SER A 165 8.76 4.39 -7.32
N GLY A 166 7.73 4.02 -6.57
CA GLY A 166 7.30 4.81 -5.45
C GLY A 166 6.50 4.06 -4.40
N THR A 167 6.33 4.72 -3.26
CA THR A 167 5.54 4.21 -2.14
C THR A 167 4.59 5.30 -1.67
N SER A 168 3.47 4.96 -1.03
CA SER A 168 2.68 5.95 -0.29
C SER A 168 3.56 6.70 0.71
N LEU A 169 3.50 8.04 0.71
CA LEU A 169 4.16 8.93 1.67
C LEU A 169 3.32 9.12 2.95
N HIS A 170 2.00 8.99 2.83
CA HIS A 170 1.04 9.38 3.88
C HIS A 170 1.19 10.87 4.25
N ALA A 171 1.27 11.69 3.21
CA ALA A 171 1.45 13.14 3.36
C ALA A 171 0.32 13.76 4.20
N HIS A 172 0.62 14.87 4.89
CA HIS A 172 -0.37 15.73 5.56
C HIS A 172 -1.16 16.54 4.52
N ALA A 173 -1.82 15.83 3.59
CA ALA A 173 -2.62 16.42 2.52
C ALA A 173 -4.06 16.74 2.97
N SER A 174 -4.43 16.32 4.17
CA SER A 174 -5.78 16.44 4.72
C SER A 174 -5.76 16.87 6.18
N GLU A 175 -6.78 17.62 6.60
CA GLU A 175 -7.04 17.95 8.00
C GLU A 175 -8.51 17.73 8.38
N LEU A 176 -8.72 17.22 9.59
CA LEU A 176 -10.01 17.04 10.21
C LEU A 176 -10.32 18.24 11.09
N LEU A 177 -11.23 19.11 10.65
CA LEU A 177 -11.51 20.37 11.33
C LEU A 177 -12.75 20.26 12.23
N ASP A 178 -12.62 20.67 13.50
CA ASP A 178 -13.81 20.97 14.31
C ASP A 178 -14.41 22.29 13.84
N ILE A 179 -15.68 22.23 13.41
CA ILE A 179 -16.48 23.37 12.94
C ILE A 179 -17.74 23.56 13.80
N SER A 180 -17.75 23.04 15.04
CA SER A 180 -18.91 23.11 15.94
C SER A 180 -19.31 24.54 16.33
N GLN A 181 -18.45 25.53 16.08
CA GLN A 181 -18.73 26.96 16.24
C GLN A 181 -19.28 27.65 14.98
N LEU A 182 -19.44 26.95 13.85
CA LEU A 182 -20.06 27.52 12.64
C LEU A 182 -21.58 27.40 12.66
N ASP A 183 -22.25 28.50 12.37
CA ASP A 183 -23.71 28.58 12.25
C ASP A 183 -24.22 27.90 10.97
N GLU A 184 -25.50 27.45 10.95
CA GLU A 184 -26.11 26.84 9.76
C GLU A 184 -26.12 27.77 8.54
N THR A 185 -26.08 29.10 8.73
CA THR A 185 -25.98 30.10 7.66
C THR A 185 -24.64 30.07 6.92
N GLN A 186 -23.60 29.49 7.53
CA GLN A 186 -22.27 29.31 6.94
C GLN A 186 -22.15 27.95 6.22
N LEU A 187 -23.23 27.16 6.18
CA LEU A 187 -23.28 25.84 5.56
C LEU A 187 -24.08 25.88 4.27
N THR A 188 -23.57 25.17 3.27
CA THR A 188 -24.28 24.89 2.01
C THR A 188 -24.72 23.44 2.00
N THR A 189 -25.87 23.16 1.38
CA THR A 189 -26.40 21.79 1.23
C THR A 189 -26.70 21.49 -0.23
N ARG A 190 -26.12 20.41 -0.77
CA ARG A 190 -26.46 19.87 -2.09
C ARG A 190 -27.22 18.56 -1.93
N GLN A 191 -28.35 18.40 -2.63
CA GLN A 191 -29.11 17.15 -2.63
C GLN A 191 -28.66 16.29 -3.81
N GLU A 192 -28.26 15.05 -3.53
CA GLU A 192 -27.77 14.08 -4.51
C GLU A 192 -28.70 12.87 -4.55
N THR A 193 -29.18 12.47 -5.74
CA THR A 193 -29.98 11.25 -5.92
C THR A 193 -29.11 10.11 -6.44
N ILE A 194 -28.63 9.25 -5.54
CA ILE A 194 -27.89 8.04 -5.90
C ILE A 194 -28.88 6.96 -6.37
N ARG A 195 -28.93 6.71 -7.67
CA ARG A 195 -29.74 5.63 -8.26
C ARG A 195 -29.11 4.27 -7.95
N VAL A 196 -29.86 3.37 -7.31
CA VAL A 196 -29.39 2.02 -6.95
C VAL A 196 -29.99 1.02 -7.93
N ARG A 197 -29.15 0.27 -8.65
CA ARG A 197 -29.60 -0.81 -9.55
C ARG A 197 -30.40 -1.85 -8.75
N TRP A 198 -31.59 -2.19 -9.25
CA TRP A 198 -32.59 -3.06 -8.61
C TRP A 198 -33.07 -2.60 -7.22
N GLY A 199 -32.76 -1.36 -6.81
CA GLY A 199 -33.15 -0.78 -5.53
C GLY A 199 -33.89 0.54 -5.69
N ARG A 200 -34.34 1.09 -4.56
CA ARG A 200 -34.87 2.47 -4.53
C ARG A 200 -33.71 3.47 -4.61
N PRO A 201 -33.84 4.57 -5.38
CA PRO A 201 -32.90 5.68 -5.31
C PRO A 201 -32.75 6.19 -3.88
N ARG A 202 -31.53 6.56 -3.49
CA ARG A 202 -31.22 7.14 -2.18
C ARG A 202 -30.99 8.63 -2.35
N GLN A 203 -31.71 9.44 -1.58
CA GLN A 203 -31.39 10.86 -1.44
C GLN A 203 -30.28 11.01 -0.40
N VAL A 204 -29.27 11.80 -0.73
CA VAL A 204 -28.13 12.12 0.13
C VAL A 204 -27.96 13.63 0.17
N ALA A 205 -28.14 14.22 1.36
CA ALA A 205 -27.79 15.60 1.59
C ALA A 205 -26.28 15.68 1.86
N VAL A 206 -25.54 16.34 0.97
CA VAL A 206 -24.11 16.63 1.14
C VAL A 206 -24.00 18.07 1.66
N ARG A 207 -23.64 18.23 2.94
CA ARG A 207 -23.37 19.54 3.54
C ARG A 207 -21.90 19.92 3.43
N SER A 208 -21.60 21.20 3.29
CA SER A 208 -20.23 21.71 3.17
C SER A 208 -20.13 23.14 3.71
N CYS A 209 -18.97 23.48 4.29
CA CYS A 209 -18.57 24.85 4.63
C CYS A 209 -17.39 25.29 3.75
N GLU A 210 -16.84 26.49 3.99
CA GLU A 210 -15.68 27.03 3.26
C GLU A 210 -14.45 26.11 3.26
N HIS A 211 -14.30 25.23 4.26
CA HIS A 211 -13.15 24.32 4.35
C HIS A 211 -13.33 23.00 3.57
N GLY A 212 -14.57 22.62 3.25
CA GLY A 212 -14.90 21.35 2.59
C GLY A 212 -16.18 20.68 3.13
N PRO A 213 -16.40 19.39 2.80
CA PRO A 213 -17.61 18.66 3.19
C PRO A 213 -17.61 18.31 4.68
N ILE A 214 -18.81 18.31 5.27
CA ILE A 214 -19.04 17.91 6.66
C ILE A 214 -19.07 16.37 6.72
N ILE A 215 -17.96 15.76 7.10
CA ILE A 215 -17.84 14.29 7.10
C ILE A 215 -18.53 13.63 8.30
N SER A 216 -18.74 14.36 9.40
CA SER A 216 -19.45 13.86 10.60
C SER A 216 -20.92 13.51 10.34
N ASP A 217 -21.50 13.99 9.23
CA ASP A 217 -22.83 13.61 8.77
C ASP A 217 -22.86 12.14 8.29
N SER A 218 -21.71 11.59 7.91
CA SER A 218 -21.54 10.16 7.65
C SER A 218 -21.35 9.38 8.94
N ALA A 219 -22.07 8.28 9.07
CA ALA A 219 -21.89 7.32 10.17
C ALA A 219 -20.46 6.75 10.27
N LEU A 220 -19.64 6.88 9.22
CA LEU A 220 -18.23 6.48 9.21
C LEU A 220 -17.30 7.39 10.03
N PHE A 221 -17.68 8.65 10.26
CA PHE A 221 -16.85 9.67 10.96
C PHE A 221 -17.57 10.32 12.14
N LYS A 222 -18.68 9.73 12.61
CA LYS A 222 -19.50 10.29 13.68
C LYS A 222 -18.86 10.07 15.05
N ASN A 223 -18.46 11.16 15.72
CA ASN A 223 -17.93 11.16 17.10
C ASN A 223 -18.62 12.19 18.03
N GLY A 224 -19.79 12.71 17.64
CA GLY A 224 -20.51 13.73 18.41
C GLY A 224 -20.10 15.18 18.13
N ARG A 225 -18.96 15.43 17.46
CA ARG A 225 -18.56 16.77 16.98
C ARG A 225 -19.06 17.03 15.56
N ARG A 226 -19.12 18.31 15.17
CA ARG A 226 -19.37 18.72 13.78
C ARG A 226 -18.01 18.85 13.08
N LEU A 227 -17.69 17.92 12.18
CA LEU A 227 -16.35 17.81 11.59
C LEU A 227 -16.37 18.00 10.07
N ALA A 228 -15.50 18.89 9.58
CA ALA A 228 -15.27 19.12 8.15
C ALA A 228 -13.91 18.57 7.69
N MET A 229 -13.83 18.17 6.41
CA MET A 229 -12.59 17.68 5.78
C MET A 229 -11.95 18.78 4.93
N ARG A 230 -10.80 19.31 5.35
CA ARG A 230 -9.95 20.19 4.51
C ARG A 230 -8.92 19.33 3.79
N TRP A 231 -9.08 19.09 2.48
CA TRP A 231 -8.21 18.24 1.67
C TRP A 231 -7.56 19.00 0.51
N MET A 232 -6.27 18.78 0.27
CA MET A 232 -5.54 19.32 -0.89
C MET A 232 -6.14 18.90 -2.22
N GLY A 233 -6.77 17.71 -2.31
CA GLY A 233 -7.46 17.26 -3.53
C GLY A 233 -8.75 18.03 -3.88
N HIS A 234 -9.20 18.97 -3.03
CA HIS A 234 -10.20 19.97 -3.41
C HIS A 234 -9.62 21.12 -4.26
N ARG A 235 -8.28 21.25 -4.34
CA ARG A 235 -7.59 22.26 -5.14
C ARG A 235 -7.22 21.68 -6.52
N PRO A 236 -7.19 22.50 -7.59
CA PRO A 236 -6.67 22.09 -8.89
C PRO A 236 -5.19 21.68 -8.79
N SER A 237 -4.85 20.54 -9.38
CA SER A 237 -3.49 20.00 -9.51
C SER A 237 -3.38 19.17 -10.80
N ASP A 238 -2.15 18.84 -11.22
CA ASP A 238 -1.90 18.14 -12.48
C ASP A 238 -0.84 17.04 -12.31
N GLU A 239 -1.28 15.92 -11.74
CA GLU A 239 -0.49 14.70 -11.61
C GLU A 239 -0.24 14.00 -12.94
N ILE A 240 -1.15 14.12 -13.92
CA ILE A 240 -1.01 13.47 -15.24
C ILE A 240 0.18 14.08 -15.98
N THR A 241 0.24 15.40 -16.11
CA THR A 241 1.37 16.08 -16.74
C THR A 241 2.65 15.90 -15.95
N ALA A 242 2.58 15.86 -14.61
CA ALA A 242 3.75 15.55 -13.76
C ALA A 242 4.35 14.18 -14.11
N MET A 243 3.52 13.12 -14.16
CA MET A 243 3.99 11.77 -14.49
C MET A 243 4.45 11.63 -15.94
N LEU A 244 3.82 12.34 -16.89
CA LEU A 244 4.28 12.37 -18.29
C LEU A 244 5.63 13.08 -18.45
N ARG A 245 5.83 14.21 -17.75
CA ARG A 245 7.13 14.91 -17.70
C ARG A 245 8.19 14.08 -17.01
N LEU A 246 7.84 13.40 -15.92
CA LEU A 246 8.72 12.51 -15.17
C LEU A 246 9.20 11.37 -16.07
N SER A 247 8.31 10.70 -16.81
CA SER A 247 8.70 9.64 -17.75
C SER A 247 9.57 10.12 -18.93
N ALA A 248 9.62 11.43 -19.17
CA ALA A 248 10.46 12.08 -20.17
C ALA A 248 11.68 12.79 -19.57
N ALA A 249 11.92 12.69 -18.25
CA ALA A 249 13.08 13.29 -17.62
C ALA A 249 14.33 12.44 -17.88
N GLU A 250 15.47 13.13 -18.02
CA GLU A 250 16.76 12.50 -18.35
C GLU A 250 17.78 12.56 -17.20
N THR A 251 17.47 13.36 -16.17
CA THR A 251 18.35 13.69 -15.04
C THR A 251 17.53 13.86 -13.76
N TRP A 252 18.21 13.77 -12.62
CA TRP A 252 17.61 13.99 -11.29
C TRP A 252 16.93 15.36 -11.15
N SER A 253 17.54 16.40 -11.73
CA SER A 253 16.96 17.76 -11.73
C SER A 253 15.64 17.81 -12.51
N GLY A 254 15.61 17.21 -13.72
CA GLY A 254 14.40 17.08 -14.52
C GLY A 254 13.30 16.26 -13.82
N PHE A 255 13.70 15.17 -13.15
CA PHE A 255 12.81 14.31 -12.38
C PHE A 255 12.13 15.07 -11.23
N LYS A 256 12.90 15.79 -10.41
CA LYS A 256 12.33 16.62 -9.33
C LYS A 256 11.46 17.76 -9.87
N SER A 257 11.89 18.43 -10.94
CA SER A 257 11.12 19.52 -11.56
C SER A 257 9.76 19.04 -12.08
N ALA A 258 9.71 17.84 -12.67
CA ALA A 258 8.47 17.24 -13.15
C ALA A 258 7.41 17.03 -12.04
N LEU A 259 7.84 16.74 -10.80
CA LEU A 259 6.95 16.50 -9.66
C LEU A 259 6.27 17.76 -9.11
N LYS A 260 6.65 18.97 -9.52
CA LYS A 260 6.14 20.24 -8.96
C LYS A 260 4.61 20.36 -8.97
N SER A 261 3.94 19.92 -10.05
CA SER A 261 2.47 19.96 -10.17
C SER A 261 1.74 18.77 -9.54
N PHE A 262 2.48 17.81 -8.99
CA PHE A 262 1.93 16.61 -8.36
C PHE A 262 1.53 16.92 -6.91
N ALA A 263 0.22 16.93 -6.64
CA ALA A 263 -0.31 17.28 -5.32
C ALA A 263 -0.70 16.06 -4.48
N VAL A 264 -1.49 15.14 -5.06
CA VAL A 264 -2.12 14.03 -4.32
C VAL A 264 -2.34 12.79 -5.20
N PRO A 265 -2.18 11.55 -4.66
CA PRO A 265 -1.92 11.24 -3.26
C PRO A 265 -0.42 11.36 -2.96
N GLY A 266 -0.02 11.79 -1.76
CA GLY A 266 1.41 11.95 -1.47
C GLY A 266 2.22 10.66 -1.68
N LEU A 267 3.30 10.73 -2.46
CA LEU A 267 4.20 9.60 -2.76
C LEU A 267 5.67 9.90 -2.40
N ASN A 268 6.37 8.88 -1.89
CA ASN A 268 7.81 8.75 -2.03
C ASN A 268 8.10 8.33 -3.47
N MET A 269 8.95 9.06 -4.19
CA MET A 269 9.34 8.75 -5.56
C MET A 269 10.85 8.49 -5.61
N LEU A 270 11.23 7.24 -5.92
CA LEU A 270 12.61 6.82 -6.08
C LEU A 270 13.01 6.87 -7.56
N TYR A 271 14.29 7.14 -7.79
CA TYR A 271 14.93 7.41 -9.08
C TYR A 271 16.21 6.58 -9.21
N ALA A 272 16.47 6.07 -10.40
CA ALA A 272 17.79 5.62 -10.83
C ALA A 272 18.01 5.99 -12.31
N ASP A 273 19.24 6.31 -12.72
CA ASP A 273 19.58 6.60 -14.12
C ASP A 273 20.74 5.79 -14.68
N THR A 274 20.93 5.82 -16.00
CA THR A 274 22.05 5.14 -16.67
C THR A 274 23.43 5.76 -16.38
N GLY A 275 23.50 6.90 -15.68
CA GLY A 275 24.75 7.50 -15.21
C GLY A 275 25.27 6.87 -13.92
N GLY A 276 24.44 6.06 -13.25
CA GLY A 276 24.77 5.40 -11.99
C GLY A 276 24.18 6.08 -10.76
N HIS A 277 23.47 7.21 -10.93
CA HIS A 277 22.91 8.02 -9.86
C HIS A 277 21.58 7.47 -9.35
N ILE A 278 21.28 7.73 -8.08
CA ILE A 278 20.01 7.42 -7.43
C ILE A 278 19.46 8.60 -6.64
N GLY A 279 18.14 8.68 -6.51
CA GLY A 279 17.49 9.73 -5.74
C GLY A 279 16.14 9.32 -5.15
N HIS A 280 15.68 10.09 -4.16
CA HIS A 280 14.39 9.95 -3.50
C HIS A 280 13.81 11.36 -3.27
N ALA A 281 12.65 11.64 -3.86
CA ALA A 281 11.93 12.90 -3.75
C ALA A 281 10.52 12.67 -3.18
N LEU A 282 9.98 13.69 -2.52
CA LEU A 282 8.61 13.68 -2.02
C LEU A 282 7.67 14.37 -3.03
N ALA A 283 6.74 13.60 -3.58
CA ALA A 283 5.72 14.09 -4.51
C ALA A 283 4.41 14.33 -3.75
N ALA A 284 4.25 15.54 -3.22
CA ALA A 284 3.04 15.98 -2.54
C ALA A 284 2.92 17.51 -2.54
N TRP A 285 1.72 18.01 -2.31
CA TRP A 285 1.50 19.35 -1.76
C TRP A 285 1.08 19.21 -0.29
N VAL A 286 1.73 19.95 0.61
CA VAL A 286 1.42 19.95 2.05
C VAL A 286 1.26 21.39 2.58
N PRO A 287 0.44 21.60 3.62
CA PRO A 287 0.33 22.90 4.28
C PRO A 287 1.69 23.37 4.83
N ASN A 288 2.03 24.63 4.62
CA ASN A 288 3.22 25.23 5.24
C ASN A 288 2.87 25.87 6.60
N HIS A 289 2.71 25.04 7.65
CA HIS A 289 2.57 25.52 9.02
C HIS A 289 3.05 24.50 10.05
N ALA A 290 3.41 25.01 11.22
CA ALA A 290 3.72 24.19 12.39
C ALA A 290 2.53 23.27 12.74
N PRO A 291 2.77 21.99 13.06
CA PRO A 291 1.70 21.04 13.32
C PRO A 291 0.89 21.38 14.57
N VAL A 292 -0.42 21.16 14.50
CA VAL A 292 -1.29 21.10 15.68
C VAL A 292 -1.10 19.75 16.36
N ASP A 293 -0.90 19.71 17.67
CA ASP A 293 -0.68 18.45 18.41
C ASP A 293 -2.00 17.76 18.81
N ASP A 294 -2.86 17.52 17.83
CA ASP A 294 -4.05 16.68 18.00
C ASP A 294 -4.51 16.11 16.64
N LEU A 295 -5.42 15.13 16.67
CA LEU A 295 -6.10 14.57 15.49
C LEU A 295 -7.11 15.54 14.89
N ILE A 296 -7.80 16.30 15.75
CA ILE A 296 -8.84 17.26 15.36
C ILE A 296 -8.27 18.67 15.50
N VAL A 297 -8.30 19.42 14.40
CA VAL A 297 -7.78 20.79 14.33
C VAL A 297 -8.92 21.78 14.53
N PRO A 298 -8.83 22.77 15.43
CA PRO A 298 -9.82 23.84 15.50
C PRO A 298 -9.87 24.61 14.17
N SER A 299 -11.04 24.78 13.55
CA SER A 299 -11.17 25.48 12.25
C SER A 299 -10.69 26.95 12.27
N THR A 300 -10.59 27.56 13.45
CA THR A 300 -9.93 28.87 13.67
C THR A 300 -8.43 28.86 13.34
N LYS A 301 -7.79 27.69 13.20
CA LYS A 301 -6.43 27.52 12.70
C LYS A 301 -6.44 27.48 11.17
N THR A 302 -6.20 28.64 10.58
CA THR A 302 -6.12 28.83 9.13
C THR A 302 -4.66 28.85 8.65
N TRP A 303 -4.47 28.44 7.39
CA TRP A 303 -3.23 28.58 6.63
C TRP A 303 -3.57 28.78 5.17
N THR A 304 -2.70 29.45 4.43
CA THR A 304 -2.84 29.71 2.99
C THR A 304 -1.63 29.26 2.18
N ASP A 305 -0.45 29.20 2.80
CA ASP A 305 0.80 28.80 2.17
C ASP A 305 0.93 27.27 2.04
N ILE A 306 1.58 26.83 0.96
CA ILE A 306 1.63 25.43 0.52
C ILE A 306 3.05 25.12 0.05
N LEU A 307 3.65 24.08 0.62
CA LEU A 307 4.88 23.51 0.10
C LEU A 307 4.56 22.56 -1.05
N HIS A 308 5.06 22.92 -2.23
CA HIS A 308 5.06 22.08 -3.42
C HIS A 308 6.24 21.11 -3.40
N ALA A 309 6.19 20.05 -4.22
CA ALA A 309 7.20 18.98 -4.26
C ALA A 309 8.64 19.47 -4.49
N ASP A 310 8.85 20.59 -5.18
CA ASP A 310 10.18 21.18 -5.41
C ASP A 310 10.76 21.92 -4.19
N ARG A 311 9.95 22.13 -3.15
CA ARG A 311 10.34 22.70 -1.84
C ARG A 311 10.42 21.67 -0.73
N LEU A 312 9.98 20.43 -0.97
CA LEU A 312 10.07 19.34 -0.01
C LEU A 312 11.48 18.71 0.02
N PRO A 313 11.84 18.02 1.12
CA PRO A 313 13.09 17.28 1.22
C PRO A 313 13.29 16.29 0.06
N SER A 314 14.55 16.13 -0.34
CA SER A 314 14.95 15.16 -1.35
C SER A 314 16.41 14.75 -1.14
N TRP A 315 16.71 13.49 -1.41
CA TRP A 315 18.03 12.90 -1.21
C TRP A 315 18.54 12.36 -2.56
N CYS A 316 19.84 12.49 -2.80
CA CYS A 316 20.51 12.04 -4.03
C CYS A 316 21.87 11.46 -3.64
N ASP A 317 22.25 10.34 -4.24
CA ASP A 317 23.54 9.66 -4.06
C ASP A 317 24.06 9.63 -2.60
N PRO A 318 23.31 9.01 -1.66
CA PRO A 318 23.79 8.87 -0.28
C PRO A 318 25.08 8.03 -0.24
N PRO A 319 25.97 8.23 0.76
CA PRO A 319 27.23 7.49 0.87
C PRO A 319 27.11 5.96 0.94
N SER A 320 25.96 5.43 1.38
CA SER A 320 25.63 4.00 1.35
C SER A 320 25.49 3.42 -0.07
N GLY A 321 25.21 4.29 -1.04
CA GLY A 321 24.84 3.91 -2.40
C GLY A 321 23.50 3.20 -2.50
N VAL A 322 22.64 3.28 -1.47
CA VAL A 322 21.33 2.62 -1.38
C VAL A 322 20.28 3.60 -0.84
N LEU A 323 19.13 3.67 -1.50
CA LEU A 323 17.91 4.32 -1.03
C LEU A 323 16.77 3.30 -1.01
N ALA A 324 16.16 3.09 0.15
CA ALA A 324 15.00 2.21 0.31
C ALA A 324 13.82 3.00 0.86
N SER A 325 12.60 2.63 0.45
CA SER A 325 11.38 3.10 1.09
C SER A 325 10.36 1.97 1.18
N ALA A 326 9.69 1.91 2.31
CA ALA A 326 8.65 0.98 2.67
C ALA A 326 7.47 1.70 3.34
N ASN A 327 7.09 2.87 2.80
CA ASN A 327 6.07 3.78 3.35
C ASN A 327 6.38 4.29 4.78
N ASP A 328 7.65 4.18 5.18
CA ASP A 328 8.23 4.68 6.41
C ASP A 328 8.40 6.19 6.40
N ARG A 329 8.80 6.75 7.55
CA ARG A 329 8.93 8.19 7.74
C ARG A 329 10.20 8.67 7.03
N PRO A 330 10.12 9.56 6.02
CA PRO A 330 11.32 10.12 5.40
C PRO A 330 12.15 10.90 6.43
N SER A 331 13.47 10.87 6.28
CA SER A 331 14.44 11.48 7.19
C SER A 331 14.40 13.02 7.12
N HIS A 332 13.65 13.65 8.04
CA HIS A 332 13.43 15.08 8.05
C HIS A 332 13.21 15.65 9.45
N ASP A 333 14.00 16.67 9.79
CA ASP A 333 14.12 17.21 11.15
C ASP A 333 13.55 18.63 11.33
N SER A 334 12.90 19.25 10.33
CA SER A 334 12.31 20.59 10.51
C SER A 334 10.96 20.54 11.25
N ALA A 335 10.81 21.43 12.23
CA ALA A 335 9.55 21.70 12.95
C ALA A 335 8.65 22.72 12.23
N GLU A 336 9.10 23.33 11.13
CA GLU A 336 8.38 24.37 10.40
C GLU A 336 7.10 23.87 9.72
N PHE A 337 7.11 22.61 9.25
CA PHE A 337 5.98 21.98 8.56
C PHE A 337 5.94 20.47 8.79
N MET A 338 4.76 19.88 8.59
CA MET A 338 4.53 18.45 8.77
C MET A 338 4.46 17.72 7.42
N ILE A 339 5.39 16.78 7.20
CA ILE A 339 5.29 15.84 6.06
C ILE A 339 4.06 14.94 6.24
N GLY A 340 3.83 14.40 7.44
CA GLY A 340 2.74 13.48 7.76
C GLY A 340 2.79 13.06 9.25
N ARG A 341 1.79 12.30 9.71
CA ARG A 341 1.72 11.77 11.10
C ARG A 341 1.89 10.26 11.20
N PHE A 342 1.49 9.56 10.14
CA PHE A 342 1.21 8.14 10.14
C PHE A 342 2.09 7.48 9.08
N PHE A 343 3.08 6.69 9.50
CA PHE A 343 4.10 6.08 8.64
C PHE A 343 4.31 4.61 9.01
N SER A 344 4.95 3.85 8.13
CA SER A 344 5.43 2.52 8.50
C SER A 344 6.64 2.55 9.43
N PRO A 345 6.77 1.60 10.38
CA PRO A 345 8.07 1.27 10.93
C PRO A 345 9.05 0.87 9.84
N PRO A 346 10.32 1.28 10.01
CA PRO A 346 11.33 1.22 8.97
C PRO A 346 11.81 -0.21 8.68
N GLY A 347 11.48 -1.20 9.51
CA GLY A 347 12.04 -2.56 9.45
C GLY A 347 11.98 -3.27 8.10
N ARG A 348 11.04 -2.92 7.20
CA ARG A 348 11.07 -3.38 5.78
C ARG A 348 12.12 -2.66 4.94
N ALA A 349 12.23 -1.33 5.05
CA ALA A 349 13.28 -0.55 4.40
C ALA A 349 14.67 -0.93 4.93
N ASP A 350 14.82 -1.08 6.26
CA ASP A 350 16.05 -1.55 6.89
C ASP A 350 16.45 -2.94 6.39
N ARG A 351 15.47 -3.86 6.26
CA ARG A 351 15.69 -5.22 5.72
C ARG A 351 16.12 -5.20 4.26
N LEU A 352 15.54 -4.33 3.43
CA LEU A 352 15.94 -4.15 2.03
C LEU A 352 17.39 -3.69 1.93
N SER A 353 17.77 -2.62 2.66
CA SER A 353 19.13 -2.10 2.69
C SER A 353 20.13 -3.15 3.21
N THR A 354 19.81 -3.80 4.33
CA THR A 354 20.63 -4.88 4.93
C THR A 354 20.90 -6.02 3.93
N LEU A 355 19.89 -6.44 3.16
CA LEU A 355 20.04 -7.51 2.17
C LEU A 355 20.92 -7.09 0.99
N VAL A 356 20.89 -5.83 0.56
CA VAL A 356 21.80 -5.28 -0.46
C VAL A 356 23.21 -5.12 0.08
N GLU A 357 23.36 -4.70 1.35
CA GLU A 357 24.64 -4.53 2.04
C GLU A 357 25.39 -5.85 2.23
N GLN A 358 24.66 -6.94 2.55
CA GLN A 358 25.19 -8.28 2.78
C GLN A 358 25.41 -9.10 1.50
N ALA A 359 24.93 -8.64 0.34
CA ALA A 359 25.05 -9.38 -0.91
C ALA A 359 26.45 -9.27 -1.52
N ALA A 360 27.02 -10.42 -1.91
CA ALA A 360 28.29 -10.49 -2.64
C ALA A 360 28.20 -9.93 -4.08
N ALA A 361 27.01 -9.98 -4.68
CA ALA A 361 26.70 -9.40 -5.98
C ALA A 361 25.23 -8.95 -6.01
N VAL A 362 24.95 -7.88 -6.74
CA VAL A 362 23.60 -7.35 -6.96
C VAL A 362 23.25 -7.57 -8.43
N ASP A 363 22.34 -8.51 -8.67
CA ASP A 363 21.82 -8.88 -9.98
C ASP A 363 20.29 -9.06 -9.94
N ALA A 364 19.65 -9.20 -11.10
CA ALA A 364 18.19 -9.34 -11.18
C ALA A 364 17.65 -10.57 -10.43
N ALA A 365 18.44 -11.66 -10.32
CA ALA A 365 18.02 -12.86 -9.60
C ALA A 365 18.13 -12.68 -8.07
N MET A 366 19.15 -11.98 -7.58
CA MET A 366 19.27 -11.53 -6.20
C MET A 366 18.09 -10.63 -5.83
N LEU A 367 17.81 -9.61 -6.65
CA LEU A 367 16.72 -8.65 -6.39
C LEU A 367 15.34 -9.34 -6.42
N GLY A 368 15.14 -10.29 -7.34
CA GLY A 368 13.96 -11.15 -7.37
C GLY A 368 13.78 -11.99 -6.09
N ARG A 369 14.87 -12.56 -5.53
CA ARG A 369 14.85 -13.27 -4.24
C ARG A 369 14.64 -12.33 -3.04
N LEU A 370 15.22 -11.13 -3.07
CA LEU A 370 15.03 -10.10 -2.04
C LEU A 370 13.56 -9.69 -1.93
N GLN A 371 12.83 -9.60 -3.05
CA GLN A 371 11.38 -9.37 -3.03
C GLN A 371 10.56 -10.59 -2.58
N GLN A 372 11.18 -11.74 -2.29
CA GLN A 372 10.58 -12.91 -1.61
C GLN A 372 10.94 -13.00 -0.13
N ASP A 373 11.69 -12.05 0.45
CA ASP A 373 12.11 -12.16 1.86
C ASP A 373 10.94 -12.10 2.84
N VAL A 374 10.79 -13.17 3.62
CA VAL A 374 9.73 -13.37 4.63
C VAL A 374 10.26 -13.26 6.07
N LYS A 375 11.39 -12.59 6.30
CA LYS A 375 11.93 -12.37 7.66
C LYS A 375 11.31 -11.14 8.32
N SER A 376 10.84 -11.27 9.56
CA SER A 376 10.46 -10.13 10.40
C SER A 376 11.35 -10.06 11.63
N GLN A 377 12.26 -9.07 11.65
CA GLN A 377 13.17 -8.88 12.77
C GLN A 377 12.43 -8.46 14.05
N THR A 378 11.44 -7.56 13.96
CA THR A 378 10.59 -7.17 15.10
C THR A 378 9.89 -8.38 15.71
N SER A 379 9.33 -9.27 14.89
CA SER A 379 8.66 -10.47 15.37
C SER A 379 9.61 -11.44 16.06
N HIS A 380 10.80 -11.66 15.48
CA HIS A 380 11.83 -12.52 16.05
C HIS A 380 12.31 -11.99 17.41
N THR A 381 12.73 -10.71 17.49
CA THR A 381 13.19 -10.10 18.76
C THR A 381 12.10 -10.17 19.85
N THR A 382 10.84 -9.96 19.47
CA THR A 382 9.70 -10.12 20.39
C THR A 382 9.52 -11.58 20.84
N ALA A 383 9.58 -12.55 19.92
CA ALA A 383 9.47 -13.97 20.25
C ALA A 383 10.55 -14.41 21.26
N GLN A 384 11.80 -13.99 21.05
CA GLN A 384 12.91 -14.28 21.95
C GLN A 384 12.70 -13.66 23.34
N ARG A 385 12.24 -12.41 23.42
CA ARG A 385 11.93 -11.74 24.69
C ARG A 385 10.77 -12.42 25.45
N LEU A 386 9.72 -12.83 24.75
CA LEU A 386 8.59 -13.57 25.34
C LEU A 386 9.02 -14.97 25.83
N ALA A 387 9.88 -15.66 25.07
CA ALA A 387 10.43 -16.95 25.45
C ALA A 387 11.31 -16.85 26.72
N GLN A 388 12.23 -15.87 26.75
CA GLN A 388 13.07 -15.58 27.91
C GLN A 388 12.23 -15.38 29.18
N ALA A 389 11.20 -14.52 29.12
CA ALA A 389 10.32 -14.24 30.26
C ALA A 389 9.57 -15.51 30.74
N ALA A 390 9.16 -16.40 29.84
CA ALA A 390 8.48 -17.64 30.20
C ALA A 390 9.37 -18.66 30.92
N ARG A 391 10.69 -18.64 30.67
CA ARG A 391 11.69 -19.60 31.18
C ARG A 391 12.00 -19.48 32.68
N GLU A 392 11.69 -18.33 33.28
CA GLU A 392 12.05 -17.98 34.67
C GLU A 392 11.30 -18.82 35.75
N GLU A 393 10.29 -19.64 35.40
CA GLU A 393 9.50 -20.45 36.35
C GLU A 393 9.64 -21.97 36.12
N ARG A 394 10.06 -22.71 37.15
CA ARG A 394 10.55 -24.11 37.06
C ARG A 394 9.50 -25.22 36.78
N ARG A 395 8.24 -24.93 36.44
CA ARG A 395 7.17 -25.96 36.27
C ARG A 395 6.19 -25.69 35.13
N LEU A 396 6.66 -25.81 33.89
CA LEU A 396 5.80 -25.98 32.70
C LEU A 396 5.55 -27.47 32.41
N PRO A 397 4.36 -27.88 31.91
CA PRO A 397 4.15 -29.22 31.37
C PRO A 397 5.09 -29.52 30.20
N ALA A 398 5.48 -30.79 29.99
CA ALA A 398 6.43 -31.19 28.94
C ALA A 398 6.10 -30.60 27.56
N ARG A 399 4.83 -30.71 27.12
CA ARG A 399 4.38 -30.14 25.84
C ARG A 399 4.47 -28.61 25.78
N SER A 400 4.37 -27.90 26.89
CA SER A 400 4.60 -26.45 26.94
C SER A 400 6.10 -26.09 26.90
N VAL A 401 6.99 -26.98 27.35
CA VAL A 401 8.45 -26.83 27.19
C VAL A 401 8.85 -27.06 25.72
N GLU A 402 8.30 -28.06 25.05
CA GLU A 402 8.50 -28.28 23.60
C GLU A 402 8.07 -27.05 22.77
N LEU A 403 6.92 -26.44 23.10
CA LEU A 403 6.49 -25.20 22.46
C LEU A 403 7.42 -24.02 22.79
N LEU A 404 7.89 -23.90 24.03
CA LEU A 404 8.86 -22.87 24.39
C LEU A 404 10.15 -23.00 23.57
N GLN A 405 10.69 -24.21 23.43
CA GLN A 405 11.87 -24.50 22.61
C GLN A 405 11.63 -24.22 21.11
N MET A 406 10.42 -24.49 20.60
CA MET A 406 10.03 -24.13 19.22
C MET A 406 9.99 -22.60 19.02
N LEU A 407 9.65 -21.83 20.05
CA LEU A 407 9.68 -20.37 20.01
C LEU A 407 11.11 -19.81 20.13
N GLU A 408 11.93 -20.37 21.02
CA GLU A 408 13.36 -20.04 21.19
C GLU A 408 14.16 -20.32 19.90
N SER A 409 13.86 -21.42 19.20
CA SER A 409 14.55 -21.83 17.96
C SER A 409 14.02 -21.18 16.67
N TRP A 410 12.93 -20.39 16.74
CA TRP A 410 12.40 -19.72 15.56
C TRP A 410 13.25 -18.51 15.16
N ASP A 411 13.70 -18.51 13.91
CA ASP A 411 14.65 -17.56 13.31
C ASP A 411 14.03 -16.25 12.77
N GLY A 412 12.71 -16.13 12.83
CA GLY A 412 11.96 -14.97 12.33
C GLY A 412 11.40 -15.11 10.91
N HIS A 413 11.63 -16.22 10.21
CA HIS A 413 11.07 -16.42 8.87
C HIS A 413 9.64 -16.97 8.91
N TYR A 414 8.78 -16.34 8.12
CA TYR A 414 7.38 -16.71 7.89
C TYR A 414 7.24 -17.60 6.65
N ASP A 415 8.09 -18.63 6.50
CA ASP A 415 7.95 -19.61 5.42
C ASP A 415 6.67 -20.42 5.52
N VAL A 416 6.16 -20.91 4.39
CA VAL A 416 4.94 -21.74 4.35
C VAL A 416 4.99 -22.98 5.24
N THR A 417 6.18 -23.51 5.53
CA THR A 417 6.44 -24.65 6.41
C THR A 417 6.69 -24.26 7.88
N SER A 418 6.85 -22.97 8.19
CA SER A 418 7.29 -22.49 9.51
C SER A 418 6.22 -22.73 10.58
N ARG A 419 6.52 -23.64 11.52
CA ARG A 419 5.67 -23.88 12.71
C ARG A 419 5.95 -22.87 13.81
N GLY A 420 7.18 -22.34 13.86
CA GLY A 420 7.57 -21.26 14.78
C GLY A 420 6.79 -19.97 14.53
N ALA A 421 6.60 -19.58 13.26
CA ALA A 421 5.77 -18.43 12.89
C ALA A 421 4.30 -18.60 13.34
N SER A 422 3.69 -19.76 13.07
CA SER A 422 2.35 -20.10 13.56
C SER A 422 2.24 -20.05 15.09
N LEU A 423 3.22 -20.59 15.81
CA LEU A 423 3.26 -20.57 17.26
C LEU A 423 3.33 -19.14 17.79
N TYR A 424 4.24 -18.33 17.24
CA TYR A 424 4.39 -16.92 17.60
C TYR A 424 3.11 -16.13 17.36
N GLU A 425 2.46 -16.25 16.19
CA GLU A 425 1.23 -15.49 15.91
C GLU A 425 0.07 -15.88 16.83
N LEU A 426 -0.12 -17.19 17.07
CA LEU A 426 -1.17 -17.70 17.97
C LEU A 426 -0.93 -17.24 19.42
N LEU A 427 0.33 -17.22 19.86
CA LEU A 427 0.74 -16.77 21.19
C LEU A 427 0.62 -15.25 21.32
N LEU A 428 1.05 -14.49 20.31
CA LEU A 428 0.95 -13.03 20.27
C LEU A 428 -0.51 -12.59 20.33
N HIS A 429 -1.40 -13.22 19.56
CA HIS A 429 -2.85 -12.99 19.63
C HIS A 429 -3.38 -13.17 21.05
N ASP A 430 -3.08 -14.31 21.68
CA ASP A 430 -3.59 -14.69 23.00
C ASP A 430 -3.01 -13.84 24.13
N VAL A 431 -1.71 -13.49 24.08
CA VAL A 431 -1.07 -12.56 25.04
C VAL A 431 -1.63 -11.15 24.87
N THR A 432 -1.68 -10.61 23.65
CA THR A 432 -2.23 -9.27 23.37
C THR A 432 -3.66 -9.13 23.87
N SER A 433 -4.50 -10.15 23.65
CA SER A 433 -5.92 -10.13 24.07
C SER A 433 -6.15 -10.02 25.58
N ARG A 434 -5.10 -10.26 26.39
CA ARG A 434 -5.13 -10.20 27.85
C ARG A 434 -4.27 -9.08 28.44
N PHE A 435 -3.29 -8.60 27.68
CA PHE A 435 -2.38 -7.53 28.09
C PHE A 435 -3.05 -6.14 27.99
N TYR A 436 -3.87 -5.92 26.95
CA TYR A 436 -4.50 -4.61 26.71
C TYR A 436 -5.96 -4.54 27.16
N PRO A 437 -6.41 -3.38 27.67
CA PRO A 437 -7.84 -3.04 27.68
C PRO A 437 -8.34 -2.84 26.24
N ARG A 438 -9.65 -3.02 26.03
CA ARG A 438 -10.25 -3.04 24.66
C ARG A 438 -9.99 -1.77 23.84
N GLY A 439 -9.95 -0.59 24.48
CA GLY A 439 -9.77 0.70 23.81
C GLY A 439 -8.40 0.85 23.12
N THR A 440 -7.31 0.58 23.84
CA THR A 440 -5.93 0.70 23.30
C THR A 440 -5.74 -0.16 22.05
N LEU A 441 -6.24 -1.40 22.07
CA LEU A 441 -6.11 -2.29 20.92
C LEU A 441 -6.95 -1.84 19.71
N ALA A 442 -8.07 -1.14 19.92
CA ALA A 442 -8.85 -0.54 18.84
C ALA A 442 -8.09 0.62 18.18
N ALA A 443 -7.50 1.52 18.96
CA ALA A 443 -6.64 2.58 18.45
C ALA A 443 -5.41 2.02 17.71
N TYR A 444 -4.76 0.99 18.25
CA TYR A 444 -3.64 0.33 17.58
C TYR A 444 -4.06 -0.31 16.25
N ARG A 445 -5.27 -0.88 16.14
CA ARG A 445 -5.84 -1.46 14.89
C ARG A 445 -6.29 -0.44 13.85
N ALA A 446 -6.46 0.82 14.25
CA ALA A 446 -6.50 1.94 13.32
C ALA A 446 -5.11 2.23 12.72
N THR A 447 -4.07 1.44 13.06
CA THR A 447 -2.70 1.52 12.52
C THR A 447 -2.16 0.16 11.99
N TRP A 448 -1.21 0.11 11.03
CA TRP A 448 -0.47 -1.05 10.41
C TRP A 448 0.62 -1.42 11.44
N ALA A 449 1.00 -0.44 12.28
CA ALA A 449 2.04 -0.47 13.30
C ALA A 449 1.45 -1.06 14.55
N MET A 450 0.18 -1.48 14.51
CA MET A 450 -0.42 -2.38 15.47
C MET A 450 0.58 -3.45 15.91
N ARG A 451 1.30 -4.10 14.98
CA ARG A 451 2.30 -5.10 15.37
C ARG A 451 3.49 -4.48 16.09
N ASP A 452 4.15 -3.47 15.53
CA ASP A 452 5.34 -2.87 16.15
C ASP A 452 5.02 -2.20 17.50
N LEU A 453 3.88 -1.52 17.65
CA LEU A 453 3.35 -1.00 18.91
C LEU A 453 3.15 -2.11 19.95
N ILE A 454 2.50 -3.22 19.55
CA ILE A 454 2.34 -4.40 20.43
C ILE A 454 3.69 -4.99 20.82
N CYS A 455 4.62 -5.07 19.86
CA CYS A 455 5.95 -5.64 20.07
C CYS A 455 6.80 -4.77 21.00
N ALA A 456 6.83 -3.46 20.79
CA ALA A 456 7.53 -2.50 21.63
C ALA A 456 7.02 -2.56 23.07
N ASP A 457 5.69 -2.56 23.26
CA ASP A 457 5.07 -2.65 24.59
C ASP A 457 5.39 -3.97 25.30
N LEU A 458 5.27 -5.11 24.60
CA LEU A 458 5.60 -6.42 25.19
C LEU A 458 7.11 -6.59 25.43
N GLN A 459 7.97 -5.88 24.71
CA GLN A 459 9.41 -5.86 24.95
C GLN A 459 9.78 -5.00 26.16
N ALA A 460 9.19 -3.80 26.27
CA ALA A 460 9.40 -2.85 27.37
C ALA A 460 8.73 -3.27 28.68
N ALA A 461 7.65 -4.06 28.62
CA ALA A 461 6.92 -4.50 29.80
C ALA A 461 7.79 -5.36 30.76
N PRO A 462 7.68 -5.16 32.08
CA PRO A 462 8.39 -5.97 33.07
C PRO A 462 8.07 -7.46 32.94
N SER A 463 9.10 -8.33 33.09
CA SER A 463 8.95 -9.79 32.96
C SER A 463 7.81 -10.35 33.83
N HIS A 464 7.63 -9.82 35.04
CA HIS A 464 6.57 -10.27 35.96
C HIS A 464 5.13 -10.05 35.45
N GLN A 465 4.90 -9.11 34.53
CA GLN A 465 3.58 -8.86 33.93
C GLN A 465 3.34 -9.77 32.72
N VAL A 466 4.35 -9.91 31.85
CA VAL A 466 4.22 -10.63 30.58
C VAL A 466 4.34 -12.15 30.77
N ALA A 467 5.25 -12.61 31.63
CA ALA A 467 5.57 -14.02 31.76
C ALA A 467 4.37 -14.91 32.18
N PRO A 468 3.49 -14.51 33.12
CA PRO A 468 2.28 -15.28 33.43
C PRO A 468 1.35 -15.44 32.21
N LEU A 469 1.23 -14.42 31.37
CA LEU A 469 0.41 -14.46 30.15
C LEU A 469 0.99 -15.44 29.13
N VAL A 470 2.31 -15.38 28.88
CA VAL A 470 3.01 -16.29 27.96
C VAL A 470 2.92 -17.73 28.45
N ARG A 471 3.19 -18.01 29.73
CA ARG A 471 3.08 -19.36 30.31
C ARG A 471 1.65 -19.90 30.24
N ALA A 472 0.63 -19.06 30.48
CA ALA A 472 -0.76 -19.44 30.32
C ALA A 472 -1.15 -19.70 28.84
N SER A 473 -0.53 -18.97 27.90
CA SER A 473 -0.71 -19.19 26.46
C SER A 473 -0.10 -20.52 26.01
N LEU A 474 1.16 -20.80 26.38
CA LEU A 474 1.83 -22.08 26.10
C LEU A 474 1.06 -23.29 26.67
N LYS A 475 0.48 -23.16 27.88
CA LYS A 475 -0.40 -24.18 28.48
C LYS A 475 -1.71 -24.36 27.70
N ARG A 476 -2.27 -23.30 27.11
CA ARG A 476 -3.48 -23.35 26.26
C ARG A 476 -3.19 -23.99 24.91
N LEU A 477 -2.13 -23.57 24.23
CA LEU A 477 -1.71 -24.08 22.93
C LEU A 477 -1.27 -25.55 23.00
N ALA A 478 -0.60 -25.97 24.08
CA ALA A 478 -0.27 -27.37 24.33
C ALA A 478 -1.51 -28.31 24.34
N ARG A 479 -2.67 -27.83 24.82
CA ARG A 479 -3.94 -28.59 24.82
C ARG A 479 -4.63 -28.60 23.45
N ARG A 480 -4.27 -27.69 22.53
CA ARG A 480 -4.83 -27.62 21.17
C ARG A 480 -4.21 -28.66 20.23
N GLY A 481 -3.12 -29.31 20.62
CA GLY A 481 -2.49 -30.42 19.89
C GLY A 481 -1.23 -30.04 19.11
N ALA A 482 -1.23 -30.32 17.81
CA ALA A 482 -0.12 -29.96 16.92
C ALA A 482 -0.27 -28.49 16.47
N ILE A 483 0.83 -27.73 16.53
CA ILE A 483 0.90 -26.42 15.87
C ILE A 483 1.00 -26.64 14.36
N PRO A 484 0.11 -26.09 13.53
CA PRO A 484 0.18 -26.21 12.07
C PRO A 484 1.31 -25.35 11.49
N ALA A 485 1.76 -25.66 10.29
CA ALA A 485 2.68 -24.81 9.54
C ALA A 485 2.01 -23.50 9.10
N TRP A 486 2.79 -22.43 8.90
CA TRP A 486 2.24 -21.10 8.61
C TRP A 486 1.31 -21.09 7.39
N GLY A 487 1.69 -21.78 6.31
CA GLY A 487 0.88 -21.88 5.09
C GLY A 487 -0.44 -22.65 5.24
N GLU A 488 -0.68 -23.34 6.35
CA GLU A 488 -2.00 -23.91 6.68
C GLU A 488 -2.95 -22.86 7.28
N LEU A 489 -2.38 -21.89 8.01
CA LEU A 489 -3.09 -20.76 8.61
C LEU A 489 -3.24 -19.58 7.65
N HIS A 490 -2.18 -19.25 6.91
CA HIS A 490 -2.03 -18.05 6.11
C HIS A 490 -2.20 -18.39 4.62
N ARG A 491 -3.34 -17.98 4.05
CA ARG A 491 -3.78 -18.44 2.72
C ARG A 491 -3.96 -17.30 1.74
N LEU A 492 -3.18 -17.29 0.67
CA LEU A 492 -3.41 -16.44 -0.48
C LEU A 492 -4.71 -16.88 -1.16
N ARG A 493 -5.74 -16.04 -1.08
CA ARG A 493 -7.04 -16.30 -1.69
C ARG A 493 -7.29 -15.29 -2.80
N LEU A 494 -7.26 -15.75 -4.04
CA LEU A 494 -7.53 -14.91 -5.21
C LEU A 494 -8.93 -15.21 -5.74
N GLU A 495 -9.75 -14.18 -5.80
CA GLU A 495 -11.11 -14.21 -6.32
C GLU A 495 -11.36 -12.96 -7.18
N HIS A 496 -12.20 -13.10 -8.20
CA HIS A 496 -12.61 -11.98 -9.04
C HIS A 496 -13.39 -10.95 -8.22
N SER A 497 -13.51 -9.70 -8.70
CA SER A 497 -14.39 -8.71 -8.05
C SER A 497 -15.84 -9.23 -7.89
N LEU A 498 -16.33 -10.04 -8.85
CA LEU A 498 -17.62 -10.74 -8.79
C LEU A 498 -17.71 -11.79 -7.66
N GLY A 499 -16.58 -12.22 -7.09
CA GLY A 499 -16.50 -13.12 -5.94
C GLY A 499 -17.12 -12.56 -4.66
N SER A 500 -17.20 -11.23 -4.56
CA SER A 500 -17.84 -10.49 -3.46
C SER A 500 -19.38 -10.53 -3.48
N LEU A 501 -19.99 -10.92 -4.61
CA LEU A 501 -21.44 -10.94 -4.78
C LEU A 501 -22.09 -12.17 -4.11
N PRO A 502 -23.40 -12.13 -3.81
CA PRO A 502 -24.16 -13.32 -3.45
C PRO A 502 -23.98 -14.44 -4.49
N GLY A 503 -23.59 -15.64 -4.05
CA GLY A 503 -23.26 -16.76 -4.94
C GLY A 503 -21.91 -16.64 -5.67
N GLY A 504 -21.13 -15.58 -5.43
CA GLY A 504 -19.87 -15.28 -6.10
C GLY A 504 -18.72 -16.27 -5.85
N LYS A 505 -18.85 -17.19 -4.88
CA LYS A 505 -17.80 -18.16 -4.50
C LYS A 505 -17.20 -18.97 -5.66
N ARG A 506 -17.94 -19.14 -6.77
CA ARG A 506 -17.48 -19.77 -8.03
C ARG A 506 -16.40 -18.99 -8.77
N TYR A 507 -16.25 -17.68 -8.50
CA TYR A 507 -15.21 -16.81 -9.06
C TYR A 507 -13.97 -16.74 -8.16
N ARG A 508 -13.75 -17.73 -7.30
CA ARG A 508 -12.51 -17.93 -6.55
C ARG A 508 -11.65 -18.94 -7.29
N PHE A 509 -10.44 -18.52 -7.67
CA PHE A 509 -9.53 -19.32 -8.48
C PHE A 509 -8.44 -19.98 -7.63
N PHE A 510 -8.03 -19.35 -6.52
CA PHE A 510 -6.96 -19.86 -5.66
C PHE A 510 -7.27 -19.76 -4.16
N ASP A 511 -6.81 -20.75 -3.41
CA ASP A 511 -6.64 -20.73 -1.94
C ASP A 511 -5.34 -21.49 -1.63
N LEU A 512 -4.20 -20.80 -1.68
CA LEU A 512 -2.86 -21.38 -1.67
C LEU A 512 -2.09 -21.03 -0.39
N PRO A 513 -1.16 -21.88 0.09
CA PRO A 513 -0.23 -21.49 1.14
C PRO A 513 0.68 -20.38 0.62
N VAL A 514 0.91 -19.35 1.45
CA VAL A 514 1.86 -18.27 1.16
C VAL A 514 2.66 -17.95 2.42
N GLY A 515 3.92 -17.52 2.24
CA GLY A 515 4.75 -17.02 3.33
C GLY A 515 4.59 -15.52 3.52
N GLY A 516 5.20 -14.98 4.57
CA GLY A 516 5.18 -13.54 4.89
C GLY A 516 4.13 -13.15 5.93
N THR A 517 4.09 -11.85 6.24
CA THR A 517 3.19 -11.20 7.21
C THR A 517 2.98 -9.73 6.79
N SER A 518 2.29 -8.93 7.61
CA SER A 518 2.10 -7.48 7.38
C SER A 518 3.40 -6.66 7.33
N ASP A 519 4.51 -7.22 7.84
CA ASP A 519 5.73 -6.50 8.20
C ASP A 519 7.00 -7.07 7.54
N THR A 520 6.86 -8.07 6.67
CA THR A 520 7.94 -8.63 5.84
C THR A 520 8.10 -7.85 4.53
N VAL A 521 9.27 -7.94 3.89
CA VAL A 521 9.49 -7.36 2.55
C VAL A 521 8.48 -7.95 1.57
N MET A 522 8.41 -9.28 1.48
CA MET A 522 7.31 -9.98 0.84
C MET A 522 6.04 -9.83 1.70
N LYS A 523 5.31 -8.73 1.53
CA LYS A 523 4.15 -8.38 2.36
C LYS A 523 2.94 -9.24 1.98
N THR A 524 2.42 -9.95 2.96
CA THR A 524 1.15 -10.67 2.90
C THR A 524 0.40 -10.38 4.20
N SER A 525 -0.43 -9.34 4.17
CA SER A 525 -0.98 -8.77 5.40
C SER A 525 -1.88 -9.75 6.12
N ASN A 526 -1.68 -9.84 7.43
CA ASN A 526 -2.50 -10.62 8.35
C ASN A 526 -3.00 -9.76 9.51
N VAL A 527 -4.11 -10.23 10.10
CA VAL A 527 -4.53 -9.87 11.46
C VAL A 527 -3.78 -10.76 12.47
N LEU A 528 -3.77 -10.37 13.76
CA LEU A 528 -3.30 -11.24 14.84
C LEU A 528 -4.01 -12.61 14.77
N ALA A 529 -3.29 -13.65 14.36
CA ALA A 529 -3.93 -14.89 13.90
C ALA A 529 -4.48 -15.73 15.06
N LYS A 530 -5.79 -16.02 15.02
CA LYS A 530 -6.48 -16.99 15.91
C LYS A 530 -6.59 -18.40 15.31
N GLY A 531 -6.33 -18.51 14.00
CA GLY A 531 -6.52 -19.69 13.16
C GLY A 531 -6.36 -19.35 11.68
N ARG A 532 -6.90 -20.21 10.80
CA ARG A 532 -6.84 -20.03 9.35
C ARG A 532 -7.56 -18.75 8.91
N HIS A 533 -6.90 -17.96 8.08
CA HIS A 533 -7.37 -16.67 7.56
C HIS A 533 -6.90 -16.47 6.11
N ALA A 534 -7.55 -15.54 5.41
CA ALA A 534 -7.22 -15.22 4.02
C ALA A 534 -6.35 -13.95 3.96
N VAL A 535 -5.31 -13.97 3.14
CA VAL A 535 -4.54 -12.79 2.75
C VAL A 535 -5.37 -12.02 1.74
N ARG A 536 -5.68 -10.77 2.07
CA ARG A 536 -6.49 -9.85 1.25
C ARG A 536 -5.74 -8.57 0.85
N PHE A 537 -4.51 -8.40 1.32
CA PHE A 537 -3.67 -7.24 1.06
C PHE A 537 -2.20 -7.68 1.04
N GLY A 538 -1.39 -7.21 0.11
CA GLY A 538 0.01 -7.64 -0.03
C GLY A 538 0.63 -7.25 -1.37
N SER A 539 1.79 -7.81 -1.71
CA SER A 539 2.43 -7.60 -3.02
C SER A 539 1.47 -7.91 -4.18
N ASN A 540 1.26 -6.95 -5.09
CA ASN A 540 0.35 -7.07 -6.24
C ASN A 540 1.10 -7.21 -7.56
N ALA A 541 2.25 -6.56 -7.68
CA ALA A 541 3.08 -6.54 -8.87
C ALA A 541 4.52 -6.28 -8.44
N ARG A 542 5.51 -6.62 -9.26
CA ARG A 542 6.93 -6.39 -8.96
C ARG A 542 7.74 -6.02 -10.19
N GLN A 543 8.62 -5.05 -10.05
CA GLN A 543 9.53 -4.49 -11.05
C GLN A 543 10.98 -4.63 -10.58
N VAL A 544 11.87 -5.00 -11.49
CA VAL A 544 13.33 -4.83 -11.39
C VAL A 544 13.85 -4.27 -12.72
N CYS A 545 14.64 -3.20 -12.70
CA CYS A 545 15.24 -2.59 -13.89
C CYS A 545 16.75 -2.41 -13.71
N ASP A 546 17.52 -2.95 -14.65
CA ASP A 546 18.97 -2.75 -14.77
C ASP A 546 19.27 -1.51 -15.61
N MET A 547 19.79 -0.44 -15.02
CA MET A 547 20.02 0.80 -15.75
C MET A 547 21.17 0.74 -16.77
N ALA A 548 21.98 -0.32 -16.79
CA ALA A 548 23.05 -0.52 -17.77
C ALA A 548 22.59 -1.15 -19.10
N ASP A 549 21.51 -1.95 -19.12
CA ASP A 549 20.92 -2.49 -20.36
C ASP A 549 19.47 -2.00 -20.51
N PRO A 550 19.11 -1.25 -21.58
CA PRO A 550 17.74 -0.78 -21.79
C PRO A 550 16.70 -1.90 -21.91
N ASP A 551 17.09 -3.14 -22.19
CA ASP A 551 16.17 -4.26 -22.35
C ASP A 551 16.03 -5.17 -21.12
N GLU A 552 16.82 -4.97 -20.07
CA GLU A 552 16.77 -5.77 -18.84
C GLU A 552 15.80 -5.14 -17.83
N ASN A 553 14.52 -5.19 -18.18
CA ASN A 553 13.39 -4.74 -17.34
C ASN A 553 12.48 -5.93 -17.07
N HIS A 554 12.26 -6.24 -15.81
CA HIS A 554 11.63 -7.46 -15.34
C HIS A 554 10.37 -7.13 -14.57
N PHE A 555 9.22 -7.63 -15.02
CA PHE A 555 7.91 -7.32 -14.46
C PHE A 555 7.10 -8.60 -14.20
N VAL A 556 6.29 -8.61 -13.14
CA VAL A 556 5.31 -9.68 -12.90
C VAL A 556 4.09 -9.15 -12.14
N LEU A 557 2.92 -9.70 -12.45
CA LEU A 557 1.64 -9.42 -11.82
C LEU A 557 1.13 -10.60 -10.98
N LEU A 558 0.46 -10.30 -9.87
CA LEU A 558 -0.35 -11.27 -9.15
C LEU A 558 -1.68 -11.47 -9.88
N GLY A 559 -1.69 -12.43 -10.81
CA GLY A 559 -2.82 -12.68 -11.72
C GLY A 559 -2.32 -12.82 -13.14
N GLY A 560 -2.63 -11.81 -13.96
CA GLY A 560 -2.26 -11.72 -15.37
C GLY A 560 -2.62 -10.34 -15.94
N GLN A 561 -2.65 -10.22 -17.27
CA GLN A 561 -2.80 -8.96 -18.02
C GLN A 561 -4.26 -8.54 -18.31
N ASP A 562 -5.25 -9.31 -17.88
CA ASP A 562 -6.66 -9.01 -18.14
C ASP A 562 -7.61 -9.54 -17.05
N GLY A 563 -8.93 -9.38 -17.23
CA GLY A 563 -9.99 -9.87 -16.34
C GLY A 563 -11.03 -10.77 -17.02
N TRP A 564 -10.74 -11.34 -18.19
CA TRP A 564 -11.68 -12.12 -18.99
C TRP A 564 -11.70 -13.59 -18.54
N PHE A 565 -12.90 -14.15 -18.33
CA PHE A 565 -13.03 -15.54 -17.91
C PHE A 565 -12.67 -16.48 -19.06
N GLY A 566 -11.68 -17.34 -18.82
CA GLY A 566 -11.14 -18.25 -19.82
C GLY A 566 -10.05 -17.64 -20.71
N SER A 567 -9.65 -16.38 -20.51
CA SER A 567 -8.45 -15.84 -21.15
C SER A 567 -7.21 -16.58 -20.68
N THR A 568 -6.30 -16.86 -21.61
CA THR A 568 -4.99 -17.45 -21.31
C THR A 568 -4.12 -16.51 -20.46
N THR A 569 -4.34 -15.21 -20.53
CA THR A 569 -3.58 -14.17 -19.81
C THR A 569 -4.27 -13.65 -18.55
N PHE A 570 -5.30 -14.35 -18.05
CA PHE A 570 -5.99 -13.97 -16.80
C PHE A 570 -5.21 -14.37 -15.53
N LEU A 571 -4.54 -15.53 -15.54
CA LEU A 571 -3.89 -16.14 -14.36
C LEU A 571 -2.47 -16.68 -14.64
N ASP A 572 -1.91 -16.41 -15.82
CA ASP A 572 -0.63 -16.96 -16.31
C ASP A 572 0.58 -16.56 -15.46
N GLN A 573 0.53 -15.41 -14.79
CA GLN A 573 1.64 -14.89 -14.00
C GLN A 573 1.60 -15.31 -12.53
N VAL A 574 0.55 -15.99 -12.06
CA VAL A 574 0.41 -16.41 -10.65
C VAL A 574 1.54 -17.36 -10.23
N SER A 575 1.99 -18.26 -11.10
CA SER A 575 3.14 -19.14 -10.81
C SER A 575 4.44 -18.33 -10.75
N LEU A 576 4.69 -17.47 -11.74
CA LEU A 576 5.86 -16.59 -11.80
C LEU A 576 5.99 -15.74 -10.53
N TRP A 577 4.91 -15.07 -10.13
CA TRP A 577 4.88 -14.23 -8.93
C TRP A 577 5.13 -15.04 -7.64
N ARG A 578 4.66 -16.29 -7.55
CA ARG A 578 4.89 -17.16 -6.38
C ARG A 578 6.30 -17.72 -6.29
N GLU A 579 7.01 -17.77 -7.41
CA GLU A 579 8.36 -18.34 -7.53
C GLU A 579 9.45 -17.27 -7.62
N GLY A 580 9.08 -15.97 -7.55
CA GLY A 580 10.02 -14.87 -7.75
C GLY A 580 10.59 -14.81 -9.17
N ARG A 581 9.81 -15.25 -10.17
CA ARG A 581 10.15 -15.15 -11.60
C ARG A 581 9.42 -13.99 -12.27
N TYR A 582 9.97 -13.51 -13.38
CA TYR A 582 9.56 -12.28 -14.05
C TYR A 582 9.45 -12.48 -15.56
N ILE A 583 8.66 -11.62 -16.20
CA ILE A 583 8.63 -11.43 -17.65
C ILE A 583 9.59 -10.29 -17.97
N ARG A 584 10.56 -10.54 -18.85
CA ARG A 584 11.43 -9.50 -19.41
C ARG A 584 10.66 -8.68 -20.44
N LEU A 585 10.67 -7.35 -20.32
CA LEU A 585 10.05 -6.43 -21.26
C LEU A 585 11.12 -5.46 -21.83
N PRO A 586 11.63 -5.73 -23.05
CA PRO A 586 12.64 -4.90 -23.70
C PRO A 586 12.14 -3.48 -24.03
N LEU A 587 13.05 -2.52 -24.19
CA LEU A 587 12.76 -1.19 -24.74
C LEU A 587 13.04 -1.13 -26.25
N ARG A 588 14.12 -1.76 -26.74
CA ARG A 588 14.58 -1.67 -28.12
C ARG A 588 13.63 -2.39 -29.09
N PRO A 589 13.23 -1.80 -30.22
CA PRO A 589 12.23 -2.39 -31.13
C PRO A 589 12.57 -3.80 -31.62
N GLU A 590 13.85 -4.07 -31.90
CA GLU A 590 14.37 -5.36 -32.33
C GLU A 590 14.25 -6.43 -31.23
N ALA A 591 14.58 -6.07 -29.98
CA ALA A 591 14.43 -6.97 -28.85
C ALA A 591 12.95 -7.22 -28.49
N VAL A 592 12.10 -6.19 -28.58
CA VAL A 592 10.64 -6.35 -28.44
C VAL A 592 10.09 -7.31 -29.49
N ARG A 593 10.45 -7.15 -30.78
CA ARG A 593 10.02 -8.06 -31.85
C ARG A 593 10.52 -9.50 -31.66
N ALA A 594 11.73 -9.68 -31.12
CA ALA A 594 12.28 -11.00 -30.83
C ALA A 594 11.60 -11.69 -29.64
N ALA A 595 11.28 -10.93 -28.58
CA ALA A 595 10.63 -11.46 -27.37
C ALA A 595 9.12 -11.66 -27.55
N PHE A 596 8.45 -10.81 -28.33
CA PHE A 596 7.00 -10.80 -28.53
C PHE A 596 6.66 -10.85 -30.03
N PRO A 597 6.74 -12.03 -30.68
CA PRO A 597 6.53 -12.17 -32.12
C PRO A 597 5.06 -12.06 -32.55
N HIS A 598 4.11 -12.16 -31.62
CA HIS A 598 2.69 -11.99 -31.93
C HIS A 598 2.30 -10.50 -31.91
N VAL A 599 1.83 -9.98 -33.04
CA VAL A 599 1.48 -8.56 -33.22
C VAL A 599 0.01 -8.43 -33.55
N VAL A 600 -0.73 -7.69 -32.72
CA VAL A 600 -2.10 -7.25 -33.01
C VAL A 600 -2.05 -5.80 -33.49
N GLN A 601 -2.34 -5.55 -34.77
CA GLN A 601 -2.37 -4.21 -35.32
C GLN A 601 -3.73 -3.55 -35.05
N MET A 602 -3.77 -2.62 -34.10
CA MET A 602 -4.92 -1.75 -33.86
C MET A 602 -4.72 -0.42 -34.57
N MET A 603 -5.63 -0.06 -35.48
CA MET A 603 -5.62 1.23 -36.16
C MET A 603 -6.66 2.14 -35.47
N PRO A 604 -6.29 3.35 -35.02
CA PRO A 604 -7.29 4.30 -34.53
C PRO A 604 -8.28 4.63 -35.65
N ALA A 605 -9.53 4.91 -35.28
CA ALA A 605 -10.50 5.45 -36.23
C ALA A 605 -9.90 6.67 -36.95
N ARG A 606 -10.08 6.73 -38.29
CA ARG A 606 -9.64 7.89 -39.08
C ARG A 606 -10.34 9.13 -38.52
N ARG A 607 -9.55 10.10 -38.05
CA ARG A 607 -10.03 11.43 -37.64
C ARG A 607 -10.38 12.28 -38.84
#